data_AF-A0A965EDV0-F1
#
_entry.id   AF-A0A965EDV0-F1
#
_cell.length_a   1.000
_cell.length_b   1.000
_cell.length_c   1.000
_cell.angle_alpha   90.00
_cell.angle_beta   90.00
_cell.angle_gamma   90.00
#
_symmetry.space_group_name_H-M   'P 1'
#
loop_
_entity.id
_entity.type
_entity.pdbx_description
1 polymer ?
#
loop_
_entity_poly.entity_id
_entity_poly.type
_entity_poly.pdbx_seq_one_letter_code
_entity_poly.pdbx_strand_id
1 'polypeptide(L)'
;MNNTLTAPILPNEIEWRVQSQTSTGKLIVVPYINNRCVMHRFDAAFGPENWTSEFREISNGFLCRLTVTVNKREVYREDGASKTNIEPEKGGISDAMKRAAVQFGLGRCLYDYPRVFIECEGKFIPDWAYEKLDKLVEWINDGKCNRDTIILKP
;
A
#
# COMPACT_ATOMS: atom_id res chain seq x y z
N MET A 1 23.36 2.86 4.73
CA MET A 1 22.17 2.07 5.13
C MET A 1 21.34 1.84 3.88
N ASN A 2 20.90 0.60 3.65
CA ASN A 2 20.03 0.30 2.53
C ASN A 2 18.63 0.86 2.83
N ASN A 3 18.27 1.98 2.20
CA ASN A 3 16.99 2.65 2.41
C ASN A 3 15.92 2.19 1.41
N THR A 4 16.15 1.12 0.63
CA THR A 4 15.22 0.66 -0.41
C THR A 4 13.78 0.48 0.08
N LEU A 5 13.59 -0.09 1.28
CA LEU A 5 12.25 -0.27 1.83
C LEU A 5 11.57 1.05 2.20
N THR A 6 12.32 2.04 2.68
CA THR A 6 11.79 3.32 3.18
C THR A 6 11.92 4.46 2.20
N ALA A 7 12.49 4.23 1.01
CA ALA A 7 12.59 5.20 -0.05
C ALA A 7 11.20 5.71 -0.46
N PRO A 8 11.08 6.96 -0.94
CA PRO A 8 9.82 7.51 -1.41
C PRO A 8 9.08 6.56 -2.36
N ILE A 9 7.76 6.48 -2.22
CA ILE A 9 6.93 5.53 -2.97
C ILE A 9 6.57 6.14 -4.32
N LEU A 10 6.75 5.39 -5.39
CA LEU A 10 6.45 5.83 -6.75
C LEU A 10 4.96 5.61 -7.09
N PRO A 11 4.39 6.36 -8.05
CA PRO A 11 3.00 6.18 -8.45
C PRO A 11 2.66 4.73 -8.85
N ASN A 12 3.54 4.07 -9.60
CA ASN A 12 3.36 2.69 -10.06
C ASN A 12 3.55 1.62 -8.97
N GLU A 13 3.97 2.00 -7.76
CA GLU A 13 4.16 1.11 -6.63
C GLU A 13 2.94 1.05 -5.70
N ILE A 14 1.93 1.89 -5.96
CA ILE A 14 0.69 1.93 -5.19
C ILE A 14 -0.53 1.65 -6.04
N GLU A 15 -1.63 1.42 -5.36
CA GLU A 15 -2.99 1.41 -5.86
C GLU A 15 -3.85 2.30 -4.97
N TRP A 16 -4.74 3.07 -5.57
CA TRP A 16 -5.72 3.87 -4.83
C TRP A 16 -7.02 3.09 -4.65
N ARG A 17 -7.53 3.05 -3.43
CA ARG A 17 -8.80 2.38 -3.12
C ARG A 17 -9.78 3.36 -2.50
N VAL A 18 -11.06 3.18 -2.81
CA VAL A 18 -12.15 3.87 -2.10
C VAL A 18 -12.22 3.31 -0.68
N GLN A 19 -11.99 4.16 0.31
CA GLN A 19 -12.15 3.80 1.72
C GLN A 19 -13.61 3.96 2.16
N SER A 20 -14.23 5.08 1.80
CA SER A 20 -15.61 5.40 2.15
C SER A 20 -16.17 6.49 1.24
N GLN A 21 -17.48 6.72 1.32
CA GLN A 21 -18.16 7.83 0.67
C GLN A 21 -18.78 8.73 1.75
N THR A 22 -18.58 10.04 1.60
CA THR A 22 -19.16 11.06 2.48
C THR A 22 -20.66 11.22 2.23
N SER A 23 -21.38 11.81 3.20
CA SER A 23 -22.81 12.14 3.03
C SER A 23 -23.07 13.11 1.87
N THR A 24 -22.07 13.91 1.49
CA THR A 24 -22.14 14.81 0.33
C THR A 24 -21.76 14.14 -0.99
N GLY A 25 -21.58 12.82 -1.01
CA GLY A 25 -21.29 12.04 -2.22
C GLY A 25 -19.81 11.95 -2.62
N LYS A 26 -18.90 12.68 -1.97
CA LYS A 26 -17.45 12.63 -2.27
C LYS A 26 -16.85 11.30 -1.82
N LEU A 27 -16.00 10.72 -2.64
CA LEU A 27 -15.23 9.53 -2.28
C LEU A 27 -14.01 9.93 -1.45
N ILE A 28 -13.73 9.20 -0.37
CA ILE A 28 -12.47 9.26 0.35
C ILE A 28 -11.62 8.10 -0.17
N VAL A 29 -10.47 8.41 -0.73
CA VAL A 29 -9.55 7.42 -1.28
C VAL A 29 -8.25 7.39 -0.51
N VAL A 30 -7.65 6.21 -0.40
CA VAL A 30 -6.39 6.00 0.31
C VAL A 30 -5.45 5.14 -0.55
N PRO A 31 -4.14 5.41 -0.49
CA PRO A 31 -3.15 4.63 -1.21
C PRO A 31 -2.78 3.37 -0.42
N TYR A 32 -2.54 2.28 -1.13
CA TYR A 32 -1.88 1.08 -0.62
C TYR A 32 -0.72 0.75 -1.53
N ILE A 33 0.42 0.31 -0.99
CA ILE A 33 1.44 -0.35 -1.83
C ILE A 33 0.80 -1.51 -2.59
N ASN A 34 1.28 -1.84 -3.78
CA ASN A 34 0.86 -3.07 -4.47
C ASN A 34 1.80 -4.24 -4.11
N ASN A 35 1.38 -5.47 -4.38
CA ASN A 35 2.18 -6.64 -3.97
C ASN A 35 3.50 -6.77 -4.75
N ARG A 36 3.56 -6.24 -5.98
CA ARG A 36 4.78 -6.22 -6.80
C ARG A 36 5.83 -5.30 -6.18
N CYS A 37 5.42 -4.15 -5.64
CA CYS A 37 6.29 -3.25 -4.88
C CYS A 37 6.96 -3.99 -3.70
N VAL A 38 6.21 -4.81 -2.96
CA VAL A 38 6.77 -5.64 -1.88
C VAL A 38 7.86 -6.57 -2.42
N MET A 39 7.56 -7.37 -3.45
CA MET A 39 8.51 -8.32 -4.04
C MET A 39 9.77 -7.61 -4.55
N HIS A 40 9.61 -6.58 -5.39
CA HIS A 40 10.73 -5.86 -6.00
C HIS A 40 11.61 -5.17 -4.96
N ARG A 41 11.02 -4.52 -3.96
CA ARG A 41 11.80 -3.82 -2.93
C ARG A 41 12.46 -4.78 -1.94
N PHE A 42 11.85 -5.93 -1.64
CA PHE A 42 12.51 -6.96 -0.84
C PHE A 42 13.66 -7.62 -1.59
N ASP A 43 13.48 -7.96 -2.87
CA ASP A 43 14.56 -8.48 -3.72
C ASP A 43 15.72 -7.50 -3.81
N ALA A 44 15.45 -6.21 -4.02
CA ALA A 44 16.48 -5.17 -4.06
C ALA A 44 17.10 -4.89 -2.69
N ALA A 45 16.36 -5.07 -1.59
CA ALA A 45 16.86 -4.79 -0.24
C ALA A 45 17.74 -5.92 0.31
N PHE A 46 17.35 -7.16 0.05
CA PHE A 46 17.90 -8.35 0.71
C PHE A 46 18.51 -9.36 -0.27
N GLY A 47 18.09 -9.35 -1.54
CA GLY A 47 18.35 -10.41 -2.50
C GLY A 47 17.27 -11.50 -2.46
N PRO A 48 16.88 -12.08 -3.61
CA PRO A 48 15.73 -12.99 -3.70
C PRO A 48 15.87 -14.28 -2.89
N GLU A 49 17.10 -14.70 -2.56
CA GLU A 49 17.35 -15.89 -1.73
C GLU A 49 17.34 -15.61 -0.22
N ASN A 50 17.27 -14.34 0.19
CA ASN A 50 17.42 -13.92 1.59
C ASN A 50 16.10 -13.47 2.23
N TRP A 51 14.97 -13.70 1.59
CA TRP A 51 13.66 -13.47 2.20
C TRP A 51 12.63 -14.48 1.73
N THR A 52 11.61 -14.72 2.56
CA THR A 52 10.51 -15.63 2.25
C THR A 52 9.18 -15.04 2.70
N SER A 53 8.10 -15.52 2.09
CA SER A 53 6.73 -15.25 2.51
C SER A 53 6.01 -16.56 2.82
N GLU A 54 5.47 -16.68 4.02
CA GLU A 54 4.64 -17.81 4.45
C GLU A 54 3.21 -17.34 4.74
N PHE A 55 2.22 -18.08 4.25
CA PHE A 55 0.81 -17.75 4.42
C PHE A 55 0.11 -18.83 5.24
N ARG A 56 -0.74 -18.40 6.19
CA ARG A 56 -1.58 -19.29 6.98
C ARG A 56 -3.01 -18.78 6.97
N GLU A 57 -3.97 -19.64 6.63
CA GLU A 57 -5.38 -19.31 6.76
C GLU A 57 -5.76 -19.24 8.25
N ILE A 58 -6.57 -18.24 8.60
CA ILE A 58 -7.20 -18.06 9.91
C ILE A 58 -8.70 -17.89 9.72
N SER A 59 -9.46 -17.85 10.81
CA SER A 59 -10.91 -17.61 10.72
C SER A 59 -11.18 -16.30 9.97
N ASN A 60 -11.84 -16.42 8.81
CA ASN A 60 -12.20 -15.32 7.92
C ASN A 60 -11.02 -14.46 7.40
N GLY A 61 -9.83 -15.02 7.24
CA GLY A 61 -8.68 -14.26 6.74
C GLY A 61 -7.40 -15.05 6.59
N PHE A 62 -6.29 -14.32 6.43
CA PHE A 62 -4.96 -14.89 6.28
C PHE A 62 -3.96 -14.12 7.13
N LEU A 63 -2.97 -14.83 7.67
CA LEU A 63 -1.73 -14.27 8.19
C LEU A 63 -0.65 -14.43 7.12
N CYS A 64 0.19 -13.41 6.97
CA CYS A 64 1.43 -13.47 6.21
C CYS A 64 2.60 -13.21 7.15
N ARG A 65 3.57 -14.13 7.15
CA ARG A 65 4.88 -13.94 7.76
C ARG A 65 5.88 -13.65 6.67
N LEU A 66 6.56 -12.51 6.77
CA LEU A 66 7.73 -12.19 5.97
C LEU A 66 8.97 -12.42 6.83
N THR A 67 9.86 -13.29 6.37
CA THR A 67 11.13 -13.58 7.03
C THR A 67 12.26 -13.04 6.16
N VAL A 68 13.25 -12.41 6.79
CA VAL A 68 14.41 -11.83 6.13
C VAL A 68 15.68 -12.29 6.84
N THR A 69 16.67 -12.72 6.08
CA THR A 69 18.00 -13.11 6.57
C THR A 69 18.97 -11.95 6.39
N VAL A 70 19.44 -11.38 7.50
CA VAL A 70 20.44 -10.30 7.53
C VAL A 70 21.54 -10.66 8.51
N ASN A 71 22.80 -10.55 8.08
CA ASN A 71 23.97 -10.89 8.91
C ASN A 71 23.89 -12.29 9.54
N LYS A 72 23.43 -13.28 8.76
CA LYS A 72 23.22 -14.68 9.19
C LYS A 72 22.19 -14.83 10.34
N ARG A 73 21.31 -13.85 10.53
CA ARG A 73 20.21 -13.90 11.49
C ARG A 73 18.90 -13.71 10.76
N GLU A 74 17.90 -14.49 11.15
CA GLU A 74 16.55 -14.35 10.64
C GLU A 74 15.77 -13.36 11.51
N VAL A 75 15.05 -12.46 10.84
CA VAL A 75 14.08 -11.55 11.45
C VAL A 75 12.79 -11.69 10.69
N TYR A 76 11.69 -11.87 11.41
CA TYR A 76 10.37 -11.94 10.79
C TYR A 76 9.43 -10.85 11.27
N ARG A 77 8.44 -10.51 10.44
CA ARG A 77 7.26 -9.73 10.79
C ARG A 77 6.03 -10.45 10.29
N GLU A 78 4.94 -10.30 11.01
CA GLU A 78 3.71 -11.02 10.72
C GLU A 78 2.49 -10.12 10.92
N ASP A 79 1.61 -10.09 9.94
CA ASP A 79 0.35 -9.37 9.98
C ASP A 79 -0.72 -10.16 9.22
N GLY A 80 -1.98 -9.76 9.37
CA GLY A 80 -3.10 -10.42 8.72
C GLY A 80 -4.10 -9.49 8.08
N ALA A 81 -4.89 -10.04 7.18
CA ALA A 81 -6.04 -9.37 6.58
C ALA A 81 -7.22 -10.32 6.48
N SER A 82 -8.43 -9.77 6.57
CA SER A 82 -9.66 -10.51 6.32
C SER A 82 -9.84 -10.81 4.82
N LYS A 83 -10.71 -11.77 4.51
CA LYS A 83 -11.13 -12.01 3.12
C LYS A 83 -11.79 -10.76 2.53
N THR A 84 -11.51 -10.48 1.26
CA THR A 84 -12.11 -9.35 0.52
C THR A 84 -13.47 -9.72 -0.07
N ASN A 85 -14.27 -8.73 -0.46
CA ASN A 85 -15.57 -9.00 -1.12
C ASN A 85 -15.42 -9.49 -2.57
N ILE A 86 -14.30 -9.16 -3.22
CA ILE A 86 -13.96 -9.57 -4.59
C ILE A 86 -12.69 -10.42 -4.51
N GLU A 87 -12.72 -11.61 -5.13
CA GLU A 87 -11.66 -12.62 -5.06
C GLU A 87 -11.13 -12.84 -3.62
N PRO A 88 -12.00 -13.33 -2.70
CA PRO A 88 -11.78 -13.27 -1.24
C PRO A 88 -10.43 -13.81 -0.78
N GLU A 89 -9.99 -14.94 -1.34
CA GLU A 89 -8.72 -15.59 -1.01
C GLU A 89 -7.54 -14.75 -1.51
N LYS A 90 -7.55 -14.37 -2.79
CA LYS A 90 -6.44 -13.63 -3.41
C LYS A 90 -6.26 -12.25 -2.78
N GLY A 91 -7.37 -11.55 -2.54
CA GLY A 91 -7.35 -10.22 -1.92
C GLY A 91 -6.87 -10.28 -0.48
N GLY A 92 -7.36 -11.24 0.32
CA GLY A 92 -6.92 -11.43 1.70
C GLY A 92 -5.44 -11.78 1.83
N ILE A 93 -4.94 -12.70 0.99
CA ILE A 93 -3.51 -13.08 0.93
C ILE A 93 -2.65 -11.86 0.56
N SER A 94 -3.04 -11.10 -0.47
CA SER A 94 -2.31 -9.92 -0.93
C SER A 94 -2.29 -8.82 0.13
N ASP A 95 -3.42 -8.52 0.76
CA ASP A 95 -3.50 -7.51 1.81
C ASP A 95 -2.70 -7.92 3.05
N ALA A 96 -2.68 -9.20 3.43
CA ALA A 96 -1.84 -9.69 4.53
C ALA A 96 -0.34 -9.48 4.26
N MET A 97 0.13 -9.80 3.04
CA MET A 97 1.53 -9.60 2.65
C MET A 97 1.93 -8.12 2.69
N LYS A 98 1.11 -7.24 2.12
CA LYS A 98 1.33 -5.79 2.16
C LYS A 98 1.44 -5.26 3.59
N ARG A 99 0.57 -5.73 4.49
CA ARG A 99 0.58 -5.33 5.91
C ARG A 99 1.81 -5.85 6.66
N ALA A 100 2.23 -7.09 6.39
CA ALA A 100 3.49 -7.60 6.93
C ALA A 100 4.70 -6.77 6.46
N ALA A 101 4.71 -6.32 5.19
CA ALA A 101 5.77 -5.48 4.64
C ALA A 101 5.84 -4.08 5.29
N VAL A 102 4.69 -3.51 5.66
CA VAL A 102 4.61 -2.26 6.45
C VAL A 102 5.38 -2.38 7.76
N GLN A 103 5.37 -3.55 8.42
CA GLN A 103 6.15 -3.74 9.64
C GLN A 103 7.67 -3.76 9.42
N PHE A 104 8.15 -3.95 8.19
CA PHE A 104 9.56 -3.73 7.81
C PHE A 104 9.87 -2.28 7.39
N GLY A 105 8.86 -1.41 7.31
CA GLY A 105 9.02 -0.01 6.93
C GLY A 105 8.44 0.34 5.55
N LEU A 106 8.18 -0.67 4.71
CA LEU A 106 7.73 -0.45 3.35
C LEU A 106 6.31 0.13 3.31
N GLY A 107 6.16 1.32 2.73
CA GLY A 107 4.86 1.98 2.60
C GLY A 107 4.35 2.64 3.89
N ARG A 108 5.16 2.73 4.97
CA ARG A 108 4.76 3.45 6.18
C ARG A 108 4.48 4.93 5.93
N CYS A 109 5.21 5.55 5.01
CA CYS A 109 5.00 6.95 4.63
C CYS A 109 3.60 7.21 4.06
N LEU A 110 2.89 6.18 3.57
CA LEU A 110 1.52 6.31 3.08
C LEU A 110 0.52 6.70 4.17
N TYR A 111 0.84 6.45 5.45
CA TYR A 111 0.01 6.91 6.57
C TYR A 111 0.12 8.43 6.81
N ASP A 112 1.18 9.05 6.29
CA ASP A 112 1.41 10.50 6.38
C ASP A 112 0.87 11.23 5.14
N TYR A 113 0.27 10.50 4.18
CA TYR A 113 -0.32 11.12 2.99
C TYR A 113 -1.54 11.97 3.36
N PRO A 114 -1.81 13.04 2.59
CA PRO A 114 -2.99 13.85 2.80
C PRO A 114 -4.26 13.03 2.60
N ARG A 115 -5.33 13.41 3.29
CA ARG A 115 -6.65 12.85 3.04
C ARG A 115 -7.15 13.31 1.67
N VAL A 116 -7.38 12.37 0.76
CA VAL A 116 -7.82 12.68 -0.61
C VAL A 116 -9.33 12.45 -0.75
N PHE A 117 -10.01 13.49 -1.20
CA PHE A 117 -11.42 13.46 -1.58
C PHE A 117 -11.55 13.58 -3.10
N ILE A 118 -12.45 12.81 -3.70
CA ILE A 118 -12.78 12.92 -5.12
C ILE A 118 -14.26 13.32 -5.24
N GLU A 119 -14.50 14.45 -5.90
CA GLU A 119 -15.85 14.87 -6.32
C GLU A 119 -16.19 14.17 -7.64
N CYS A 120 -17.06 13.17 -7.58
CA CYS A 120 -17.55 12.45 -8.74
C CYS A 120 -18.94 11.86 -8.49
N GLU A 121 -19.65 11.56 -9.57
CA GLU A 121 -20.85 10.73 -9.52
C GLU A 121 -20.44 9.24 -9.48
N GLY A 122 -21.06 8.46 -8.60
CA GLY A 122 -20.82 7.02 -8.48
C GLY A 122 -20.02 6.58 -7.25
N LYS A 123 -19.55 5.32 -7.30
CA LYS A 123 -18.88 4.63 -6.17
C LYS A 123 -17.45 4.21 -6.48
N PHE A 124 -16.95 4.52 -7.67
CA PHE A 124 -15.63 4.12 -8.15
C PHE A 124 -14.78 5.35 -8.42
N ILE A 125 -13.46 5.19 -8.34
CA ILE A 125 -12.50 6.24 -8.72
C ILE A 125 -12.64 6.47 -10.23
N PRO A 126 -12.96 7.69 -10.69
CA PRO A 126 -13.12 7.96 -12.11
C PRO A 126 -11.76 8.02 -12.81
N ASP A 127 -11.72 7.64 -14.09
CA ASP A 127 -10.46 7.49 -14.84
C ASP A 127 -9.60 8.76 -14.86
N TRP A 128 -10.23 9.94 -14.97
CA TRP A 128 -9.53 11.22 -14.95
C TRP A 128 -8.76 11.49 -13.64
N ALA A 129 -9.16 10.86 -12.53
CA ALA A 129 -8.55 11.10 -11.24
C ALA A 129 -7.18 10.43 -11.13
N TYR A 130 -6.92 9.32 -11.83
CA TYR A 130 -5.66 8.60 -11.72
C TYR A 130 -4.45 9.46 -12.12
N GLU A 131 -4.55 10.25 -13.19
CA GLU A 131 -3.46 11.17 -13.57
C GLU A 131 -3.17 12.20 -12.47
N LYS A 132 -4.21 12.71 -11.79
CA LYS A 132 -4.05 13.67 -10.69
C LYS A 132 -3.50 13.02 -9.42
N LEU A 133 -3.88 11.77 -9.17
CA LEU A 133 -3.38 10.97 -8.05
C LEU A 133 -1.89 10.61 -8.24
N ASP A 134 -1.47 10.26 -9.44
CA ASP A 134 -0.06 9.99 -9.75
C ASP A 134 0.79 11.26 -9.57
N LYS A 135 0.32 12.39 -10.11
CA LYS A 135 0.95 13.70 -9.88
C LYS A 135 1.00 14.07 -8.41
N LEU A 136 -0.01 13.72 -7.60
CA LEU A 136 0.00 13.97 -6.16
C LEU A 136 1.13 13.18 -5.47
N VAL A 137 1.35 11.93 -5.86
CA VAL A 137 2.45 11.10 -5.31
C VAL A 137 3.80 11.74 -5.64
N GLU A 138 4.02 12.13 -6.89
CA GLU A 138 5.23 12.85 -7.31
C GLU A 138 5.41 14.15 -6.52
N TRP A 139 4.33 14.89 -6.33
CA TRP A 139 4.34 16.17 -5.62
C TRP A 139 4.66 16.03 -4.13
N ILE A 140 4.20 14.95 -3.50
CA ILE A 140 4.57 14.56 -2.12
C ILE A 140 6.05 14.20 -2.06
N ASN A 141 6.54 13.39 -3.00
CA ASN A 141 7.95 12.97 -3.04
C ASN A 141 8.92 14.14 -3.23
N ASP A 142 8.50 15.17 -3.96
CA ASP A 142 9.24 16.43 -4.13
C ASP A 142 9.22 17.35 -2.89
N GLY A 143 8.51 16.97 -1.82
CA GLY A 143 8.38 17.78 -0.60
C GLY A 143 7.54 19.04 -0.77
N LYS A 144 6.71 19.11 -1.82
CA LYS A 144 5.94 20.30 -2.17
C LYS A 144 4.47 20.22 -1.72
N CYS A 145 4.01 19.07 -1.22
CA CYS A 145 2.69 18.94 -0.61
C CYS A 145 2.73 19.37 0.87
N ASN A 146 1.99 20.42 1.22
CA ASN A 146 1.93 20.97 2.59
C ASN A 146 0.50 21.02 3.13
N ARG A 147 -0.42 20.27 2.53
CA ARG A 147 -1.84 20.26 2.88
C ARG A 147 -2.19 18.92 3.50
N ASP A 148 -2.97 18.93 4.58
CA ASP A 148 -3.50 17.69 5.18
C ASP A 148 -4.67 17.10 4.38
N THR A 149 -5.23 17.88 3.45
CA THR A 149 -6.41 17.49 2.67
C THR A 149 -6.32 17.98 1.22
N ILE A 150 -6.65 17.08 0.29
CA ILE A 150 -6.71 17.33 -1.15
C ILE A 150 -8.11 17.00 -1.63
N ILE A 151 -8.69 17.89 -2.45
CA ILE A 151 -9.97 17.64 -3.12
C ILE A 151 -9.71 17.65 -4.63
N LEU A 152 -9.94 16.51 -5.26
CA LEU A 152 -9.87 16.33 -6.70
C LEU A 152 -11.25 16.56 -7.31
N LYS A 153 -11.24 17.32 -8.40
CA LYS A 153 -12.39 17.60 -9.26
C LYS A 153 -11.98 17.33 -10.71
N PRO A 154 -12.94 17.06 -11.61
CA PRO A 154 -12.66 16.92 -13.05
C PRO A 154 -11.71 18.00 -13.56
#